data_AF-A0A6J7CTE0-F1
#
_entry.id   AF-A0A6J7CTE0-F1
#
_cell.length_a   1.000
_cell.length_b   1.000
_cell.length_c   1.000
_cell.angle_alpha   90.00
_cell.angle_beta   90.00
_cell.angle_gamma   90.00
#
_symmetry.space_group_name_H-M   'P 1'
#
loop_
_entity.id
_entity.type
_entity.pdbx_description
1 polymer ?
#
loop_
_entity_poly.entity_id
_entity_poly.type
_entity_poly.pdbx_seq_one_letter_code
_entity_poly.pdbx_strand_id
1 'polypeptide(L)'
;MDELAGEQNTPETSTIAESDPAVSPPHASLPEASLPSAALPTEPAAFVRTSTVAEREAAGRGARIHRPRTSIAGFMPAASRPNPVVLLEGQETVRMPALLPLRHERMSASPFTFYRGSAVIMTADLASMPDTGLVTQLCGDAHLSNFGLFAAPDRSVIFDVNDFDETNPGPFEWDVLRLSTSFVLAGRDLGLGDAECSAAASGAASAYRLQMQKYAQMADLAIWYDRVGVDVLIEWAKEQDTPDAQRRIERGVSKARSRDAWSAVEKMTEMIGDRRQFKDLPPLLMRIPLDDRLAARINALLMQYKQTLPHDRQVLLNRYEVVDLGHKVVGVGSVGLLAFVVLLQGRDENDLLVLQVKQAVASVLEPVTSVSAEVMSGQRVVYGQQLMQAASDVFLGWIRGPGGRDYYIRQLRDMKFAPDPASLDASSLAGYATICGRTLARGHARGGDAVAIATYLGSSTKFDRAVRDFSLTYADQVARDFAAYQAAIASGSVHVAAPGEGANYRFTVTAAGGFDIESSGMSPATPAAG
;
A
#
# COMPACT_ATOMS: atom_id res chain seq x y z
N MET A 1 -36.58 72.39 -33.37
CA MET A 1 -36.36 73.54 -34.25
C MET A 1 -34.87 73.68 -34.37
N ASP A 2 -34.41 73.36 -35.57
CA ASP A 2 -33.21 73.77 -36.28
C ASP A 2 -31.84 73.45 -35.60
N GLU A 3 -30.88 72.77 -36.25
CA GLU A 3 -30.26 72.99 -37.58
C GLU A 3 -29.51 74.35 -37.66
N LEU A 4 -28.29 74.47 -38.22
CA LEU A 4 -27.43 73.51 -38.95
C LEU A 4 -25.94 73.99 -38.95
N ALA A 5 -25.07 73.19 -39.60
CA ALA A 5 -23.68 73.39 -40.08
C ALA A 5 -23.10 74.83 -40.17
N GLY A 6 -21.77 75.10 -40.19
CA GLY A 6 -20.54 74.41 -40.65
C GLY A 6 -19.38 75.45 -40.58
N GLU A 7 -18.15 75.29 -41.08
CA GLU A 7 -17.45 74.29 -41.91
C GLU A 7 -15.91 74.54 -41.86
N GLN A 8 -15.08 73.48 -41.99
CA GLN A 8 -13.68 73.44 -42.51
C GLN A 8 -12.57 74.27 -41.78
N ASN A 9 -11.26 73.93 -41.76
CA ASN A 9 -10.48 72.91 -42.47
C ASN A 9 -9.25 72.43 -41.64
N THR A 10 -8.68 71.26 -41.97
CA THR A 10 -7.54 70.54 -41.32
C THR A 10 -6.17 70.85 -42.04
N PRO A 11 -4.96 70.29 -41.70
CA PRO A 11 -4.67 69.06 -40.92
C PRO A 11 -3.41 68.97 -40.00
N GLU A 12 -3.44 67.94 -39.13
CA GLU A 12 -2.36 66.99 -38.70
C GLU A 12 -1.01 67.49 -38.09
N THR A 13 -0.37 66.83 -37.10
CA THR A 13 -0.60 65.52 -36.44
C THR A 13 -0.16 65.49 -34.95
N SER A 14 -1.05 65.00 -34.09
CA SER A 14 -0.89 63.98 -33.01
C SER A 14 0.44 63.80 -32.23
N THR A 15 0.48 63.56 -30.91
CA THR A 15 -0.57 63.50 -29.86
C THR A 15 0.08 63.69 -28.48
N ILE A 16 -0.71 64.14 -27.49
CA ILE A 16 -0.24 64.66 -26.20
C ILE A 16 -0.51 63.67 -25.05
N ALA A 17 0.33 63.71 -24.01
CA ALA A 17 0.11 63.03 -22.73
C ALA A 17 -0.65 63.93 -21.74
N GLU A 18 -1.60 63.36 -20.99
CA GLU A 18 -2.33 64.06 -19.92
C GLU A 18 -2.07 63.45 -18.53
N SER A 19 -2.34 64.25 -17.50
CA SER A 19 -1.92 64.06 -16.11
C SER A 19 -3.08 64.21 -15.13
N ASP A 20 -3.08 63.37 -14.08
CA ASP A 20 -3.74 63.55 -12.76
C ASP A 20 -5.27 63.70 -12.70
N PRO A 21 -5.96 63.08 -11.70
CA PRO A 21 -5.93 63.62 -10.33
C PRO A 21 -5.96 62.59 -9.17
N ALA A 22 -5.77 63.07 -7.93
CA ALA A 22 -5.91 62.34 -6.66
C ALA A 22 -7.26 62.72 -5.95
N VAL A 23 -7.69 62.21 -4.78
CA VAL A 23 -7.04 61.55 -3.62
C VAL A 23 -8.00 60.54 -2.97
N SER A 24 -7.51 59.43 -2.39
CA SER A 24 -8.18 58.70 -1.28
C SER A 24 -7.18 57.90 -0.41
N PRO A 25 -7.51 57.57 0.87
CA PRO A 25 -6.52 57.39 1.95
C PRO A 25 -5.97 55.95 2.11
N PRO A 26 -4.94 55.72 2.97
CA PRO A 26 -3.99 54.62 2.77
C PRO A 26 -4.41 53.28 3.40
N HIS A 27 -4.13 52.19 2.68
CA HIS A 27 -3.98 50.87 3.26
C HIS A 27 -2.50 50.58 3.54
N ALA A 28 -2.21 50.10 4.75
CA ALA A 28 -0.85 49.81 5.20
C ALA A 28 -0.20 48.69 4.39
N SER A 29 1.02 48.93 3.92
CA SER A 29 1.85 47.93 3.23
C SER A 29 2.30 46.85 4.22
N LEU A 30 1.88 45.61 4.00
CA LEU A 30 2.58 44.45 4.54
C LEU A 30 3.85 44.23 3.70
N PRO A 31 5.00 43.90 4.30
CA PRO A 31 6.24 43.74 3.56
C PRO A 31 6.18 42.50 2.66
N GLU A 32 6.69 42.63 1.44
CA GLU A 32 6.91 41.48 0.55
C GLU A 32 7.93 40.54 1.19
N ALA A 33 7.44 39.45 1.79
CA ALA A 33 8.28 38.32 2.14
C ALA A 33 8.72 37.64 0.84
N SER A 34 9.94 37.97 0.40
CA SER A 34 10.61 37.33 -0.73
C SER A 34 10.62 35.81 -0.53
N LEU A 35 9.74 35.11 -1.26
CA LEU A 35 9.68 33.65 -1.25
C LEU A 35 11.04 33.10 -1.68
N PRO A 36 11.70 32.24 -0.88
CA PRO A 36 12.93 31.60 -1.32
C PRO A 36 12.61 30.77 -2.56
N SER A 37 13.39 30.98 -3.63
CA SER A 37 13.28 30.21 -4.88
C SER A 37 13.23 28.73 -4.56
N ALA A 38 12.10 28.09 -4.85
CA ALA A 38 11.92 26.67 -4.60
C ALA A 38 12.97 25.90 -5.39
N ALA A 39 13.91 25.28 -4.68
CA ALA A 39 14.84 24.36 -5.29
C ALA A 39 14.02 23.26 -5.99
N LEU A 40 14.40 22.95 -7.24
CA LEU A 40 13.82 21.83 -7.97
C LEU A 40 13.90 20.56 -7.10
N PRO A 41 12.87 19.69 -7.12
CA PRO A 41 12.86 18.49 -6.30
C PRO A 41 14.13 17.68 -6.57
N THR A 42 14.91 17.43 -5.52
CA THR A 42 16.06 16.53 -5.57
C THR A 42 15.56 15.15 -5.98
N GLU A 43 16.15 14.58 -7.04
CA GLU A 43 15.85 13.19 -7.42
C GLU A 43 16.00 12.26 -6.20
N PRO A 44 15.14 11.23 -6.06
CA PRO A 44 15.22 10.30 -4.94
C PRO A 44 16.59 9.59 -4.98
N ALA A 45 17.47 10.02 -4.07
CA ALA A 45 18.89 9.66 -3.94
C ALA A 45 19.42 8.78 -5.09
N ALA A 46 19.60 9.41 -6.27
CA ALA A 46 19.92 8.70 -7.49
C ALA A 46 21.05 7.71 -7.23
N PHE A 47 20.86 6.44 -7.59
CA PHE A 47 21.81 5.38 -7.25
C PHE A 47 23.10 5.60 -8.05
N VAL A 48 24.03 6.38 -7.46
CA VAL A 48 25.08 7.01 -8.25
C VAL A 48 26.03 5.93 -8.76
N ARG A 49 26.03 5.79 -10.09
CA ARG A 49 26.83 4.80 -10.84
C ARG A 49 28.36 4.98 -10.70
N THR A 50 28.79 5.91 -9.85
CA THR A 50 30.18 6.24 -9.53
C THR A 50 30.73 5.45 -8.35
N SER A 51 29.90 4.91 -7.46
CA SER A 51 30.35 4.23 -6.24
C SER A 51 30.86 2.81 -6.56
N THR A 52 32.15 2.59 -6.30
CA THR A 52 32.79 1.27 -6.39
C THR A 52 32.23 0.30 -5.34
N VAL A 53 32.41 -1.01 -5.56
CA VAL A 53 32.05 -2.04 -4.56
C VAL A 53 32.72 -1.76 -3.20
N ALA A 54 33.98 -1.32 -3.19
CA ALA A 54 34.71 -1.00 -1.96
C ALA A 54 34.10 0.18 -1.18
N GLU A 55 33.56 1.19 -1.88
CA GLU A 55 32.85 2.33 -1.26
C GLU A 55 31.47 1.92 -0.74
N ARG A 56 30.72 1.10 -1.50
CA ARG A 56 29.43 0.53 -1.06
C ARG A 56 29.59 -0.34 0.19
N GLU A 57 30.64 -1.18 0.22
CA GLU A 57 31.04 -1.90 1.43
C GLU A 57 31.46 -0.94 2.56
N ALA A 58 32.17 0.15 2.26
CA ALA A 58 32.58 1.12 3.28
C ALA A 58 31.36 1.82 3.91
N ALA A 59 30.34 2.16 3.12
CA ALA A 59 29.06 2.65 3.62
C ALA A 59 28.39 1.62 4.55
N GLY A 60 28.30 0.35 4.13
CA GLY A 60 27.79 -0.74 4.97
C GLY A 60 28.58 -0.97 6.26
N ARG A 61 29.90 -0.76 6.24
CA ARG A 61 30.75 -0.75 7.44
C ARG A 61 30.49 0.47 8.33
N GLY A 62 30.36 1.66 7.75
CA GLY A 62 30.08 2.93 8.44
C GLY A 62 28.71 2.97 9.12
N ALA A 63 27.69 2.37 8.51
CA ALA A 63 26.37 2.19 9.11
C ALA A 63 26.41 1.43 10.46
N ARG A 64 27.39 0.52 10.65
CA ARG A 64 27.57 -0.20 11.93
C ARG A 64 28.11 0.67 13.07
N ILE A 65 28.73 1.81 12.77
CA ILE A 65 29.24 2.76 13.77
C ILE A 65 28.05 3.53 14.36
N HIS A 66 27.17 4.02 13.49
CA HIS A 66 25.95 4.75 13.85
C HIS A 66 24.89 3.82 14.48
N ARG A 67 24.68 2.65 13.88
CA ARG A 67 23.71 1.64 14.34
C ARG A 67 24.36 0.26 14.46
N PRO A 68 25.07 -0.05 15.56
CA PRO A 68 25.62 -1.38 15.79
C PRO A 68 24.51 -2.44 15.71
N ARG A 69 24.75 -3.55 15.00
CA ARG A 69 23.74 -4.63 14.79
C ARG A 69 23.08 -5.14 16.07
N THR A 70 23.78 -5.10 17.21
CA THR A 70 23.24 -5.52 18.52
C THR A 70 22.37 -4.44 19.18
N SER A 71 22.47 -3.17 18.79
CA SER A 71 21.60 -2.07 19.27
C SER A 71 20.21 -2.07 18.63
N ILE A 72 19.99 -2.90 17.61
CA ILE A 72 18.65 -3.22 17.09
C ILE A 72 17.85 -4.05 18.11
N ALA A 73 18.51 -4.76 19.03
CA ALA A 73 17.86 -5.66 19.96
C ALA A 73 17.02 -4.92 20.99
N GLY A 74 15.77 -5.39 21.17
CA GLY A 74 14.83 -4.84 22.13
C GLY A 74 14.11 -3.60 21.64
N PHE A 75 12.86 -3.44 22.05
CA PHE A 75 12.10 -2.20 21.94
C PHE A 75 11.82 -1.63 23.33
N MET A 76 12.00 -0.32 23.48
CA MET A 76 11.59 0.43 24.67
C MET A 76 10.92 1.72 24.19
N PRO A 77 9.64 1.97 24.55
CA PRO A 77 8.90 3.12 24.04
C PRO A 77 9.52 4.43 24.54
N ALA A 78 9.61 5.43 23.67
CA ALA A 78 10.02 6.77 24.05
C ALA A 78 9.04 7.37 25.09
N ALA A 79 9.54 8.21 26.00
CA ALA A 79 8.69 8.88 26.99
C ALA A 79 7.64 9.82 26.34
N SER A 80 7.93 10.29 25.12
CA SER A 80 7.04 11.11 24.28
C SER A 80 6.24 10.29 23.25
N ARG A 81 6.20 8.96 23.37
CA ARG A 81 5.48 8.09 22.42
C ARG A 81 4.00 8.49 22.35
N PRO A 82 3.44 8.77 21.17
CA PRO A 82 2.02 9.08 21.02
C PRO A 82 1.11 7.94 21.49
N ASN A 83 -0.12 8.28 21.87
CA ASN A 83 -1.14 7.28 22.17
C ASN A 83 -1.49 6.49 20.89
N PRO A 84 -1.44 5.13 20.91
CA PRO A 84 -1.71 4.31 19.73
C PRO A 84 -3.12 4.51 19.15
N VAL A 85 -4.12 4.85 19.97
CA VAL A 85 -5.50 5.13 19.51
C VAL A 85 -5.54 6.45 18.74
N VAL A 86 -4.89 7.49 19.25
CA VAL A 86 -4.81 8.82 18.59
C VAL A 86 -4.08 8.74 17.24
N LEU A 87 -3.06 7.89 17.12
CA LEU A 87 -2.40 7.63 15.84
C LEU A 87 -3.33 6.96 14.81
N LEU A 88 -4.25 6.09 15.27
CA LEU A 88 -5.24 5.44 14.41
C LEU A 88 -6.33 6.41 13.97
N GLU A 89 -6.90 7.17 14.90
CA GLU A 89 -7.89 8.22 14.61
C GLU A 89 -7.35 9.26 13.60
N GLY A 90 -6.07 9.62 13.70
CA GLY A 90 -5.39 10.47 12.73
C GLY A 90 -5.43 9.92 11.28
N GLN A 91 -5.29 8.60 11.11
CA GLN A 91 -5.41 7.95 9.79
C GLN A 91 -6.85 7.83 9.26
N GLU A 92 -7.85 8.15 10.08
CA GLU A 92 -9.26 7.93 9.74
C GLU A 92 -9.91 9.16 9.10
N THR A 93 -9.26 10.32 9.22
CA THR A 93 -9.60 11.59 8.55
C THR A 93 -9.77 11.48 7.02
N VAL A 94 -9.09 10.55 6.36
CA VAL A 94 -9.15 10.32 4.90
C VAL A 94 -10.05 9.14 4.48
N ARG A 95 -10.75 8.53 5.44
CA ARG A 95 -11.57 7.32 5.27
C ARG A 95 -13.06 7.65 5.31
N MET A 96 -13.87 6.77 4.73
CA MET A 96 -15.33 6.90 4.73
C MET A 96 -15.88 6.56 6.13
N PRO A 97 -16.54 7.50 6.84
CA PRO A 97 -16.96 7.32 8.24
C PRO A 97 -17.87 6.10 8.45
N ALA A 98 -18.77 5.82 7.51
CA ALA A 98 -19.69 4.68 7.54
C ALA A 98 -19.00 3.29 7.56
N LEU A 99 -17.69 3.22 7.26
CA LEU A 99 -16.89 1.99 7.27
C LEU A 99 -15.91 1.91 8.46
N LEU A 100 -15.77 2.97 9.27
CA LEU A 100 -14.90 2.96 10.45
C LEU A 100 -15.33 1.89 11.49
N PRO A 101 -16.63 1.69 11.81
CA PRO A 101 -17.02 0.62 12.73
C PRO A 101 -16.59 -0.78 12.29
N LEU A 102 -16.62 -1.05 10.97
CA LEU A 102 -16.16 -2.31 10.37
C LEU A 102 -14.63 -2.43 10.31
N ARG A 103 -13.90 -1.31 10.16
CA ARG A 103 -12.44 -1.26 10.34
C ARG A 103 -12.10 -1.66 11.77
N HIS A 104 -12.81 -1.09 12.73
CA HIS A 104 -12.54 -1.30 14.15
C HIS A 104 -12.82 -2.74 14.60
N GLU A 105 -13.98 -3.30 14.22
CA GLU A 105 -14.32 -4.71 14.43
C GLU A 105 -13.23 -5.66 13.90
N ARG A 106 -12.75 -5.43 12.67
CA ARG A 106 -11.71 -6.27 12.05
C ARG A 106 -10.34 -6.13 12.72
N MET A 107 -10.05 -4.99 13.32
CA MET A 107 -8.84 -4.76 14.09
C MET A 107 -8.95 -5.29 15.53
N SER A 108 -10.15 -5.42 16.08
CA SER A 108 -10.38 -5.90 17.45
C SER A 108 -10.30 -7.42 17.62
N ALA A 109 -10.08 -8.19 16.55
CA ALA A 109 -10.12 -9.65 16.59
C ALA A 109 -8.92 -10.29 17.31
N SER A 110 -7.71 -9.72 17.19
CA SER A 110 -6.47 -10.21 17.84
C SER A 110 -5.33 -9.19 17.77
N PRO A 111 -4.26 -9.33 18.57
CA PRO A 111 -3.06 -8.50 18.46
C PRO A 111 -2.44 -8.53 17.05
N PHE A 112 -2.46 -9.67 16.36
CA PHE A 112 -1.98 -9.77 14.98
C PHE A 112 -2.87 -9.02 13.99
N THR A 113 -4.19 -9.13 14.09
CA THR A 113 -5.11 -8.40 13.18
C THR A 113 -5.07 -6.88 13.42
N PHE A 114 -4.97 -6.46 14.69
CA PHE A 114 -4.68 -5.08 15.07
C PHE A 114 -3.40 -4.56 14.41
N TYR A 115 -2.29 -5.31 14.54
CA TYR A 115 -0.99 -4.95 13.98
C TYR A 115 -1.02 -4.72 12.46
N ARG A 116 -1.78 -5.53 11.73
CA ARG A 116 -2.04 -5.40 10.28
C ARG A 116 -2.92 -4.20 9.92
N GLY A 117 -3.63 -3.62 10.88
CA GLY A 117 -4.43 -2.41 10.70
C GLY A 117 -3.70 -1.12 11.06
N SER A 118 -2.52 -1.21 11.69
CA SER A 118 -1.90 -0.13 12.47
C SER A 118 -0.43 0.14 12.15
N ALA A 119 -0.02 0.01 10.87
CA ALA A 119 1.35 0.28 10.42
C ALA A 119 1.92 1.62 10.94
N VAL A 120 1.08 2.66 11.00
CA VAL A 120 1.41 3.99 11.55
C VAL A 120 2.04 3.97 12.94
N ILE A 121 1.63 3.04 13.82
CA ILE A 121 2.14 2.97 15.20
C ILE A 121 3.61 2.58 15.18
N MET A 122 3.96 1.52 14.45
CA MET A 122 5.34 1.06 14.35
C MET A 122 6.21 2.02 13.55
N THR A 123 5.65 2.69 12.55
CA THR A 123 6.33 3.77 11.83
C THR A 123 6.72 4.93 12.76
N ALA A 124 5.79 5.39 13.60
CA ALA A 124 6.08 6.44 14.59
C ALA A 124 7.10 5.99 15.64
N ASP A 125 7.04 4.73 16.09
CA ASP A 125 8.00 4.16 17.03
C ASP A 125 9.42 4.06 16.43
N LEU A 126 9.55 3.50 15.23
CA LEU A 126 10.84 3.35 14.55
C LEU A 126 11.46 4.71 14.19
N ALA A 127 10.65 5.71 13.84
CA ALA A 127 11.10 7.08 13.61
C ALA A 127 11.71 7.75 14.86
N SER A 128 11.40 7.25 16.07
CA SER A 128 12.01 7.72 17.32
C SER A 128 13.32 7.00 17.68
N MET A 129 13.70 5.96 16.92
CA MET A 129 14.89 5.15 17.14
C MET A 129 15.99 5.47 16.13
N PRO A 130 17.28 5.30 16.46
CA PRO A 130 18.34 5.37 15.47
C PRO A 130 18.16 4.28 14.40
N ASP A 131 18.38 4.63 13.13
CA ASP A 131 18.38 3.70 12.00
C ASP A 131 19.78 3.55 11.37
N THR A 132 19.91 2.68 10.37
CA THR A 132 21.20 2.39 9.72
C THR A 132 21.65 3.40 8.67
N GLY A 133 20.78 4.30 8.20
CA GLY A 133 20.97 5.14 7.02
C GLY A 133 21.00 4.38 5.69
N LEU A 134 20.79 3.06 5.70
CA LEU A 134 20.82 2.23 4.49
C LEU A 134 19.42 2.15 3.87
N VAL A 135 19.14 3.14 3.03
CA VAL A 135 17.84 3.34 2.38
C VAL A 135 17.62 2.33 1.26
N THR A 136 16.38 1.84 1.17
CA THR A 136 15.81 1.06 0.08
C THR A 136 14.36 1.47 -0.12
N GLN A 137 13.75 1.12 -1.25
CA GLN A 137 12.30 1.03 -1.32
C GLN A 137 11.79 -0.02 -0.32
N LEU A 138 10.92 0.41 0.60
CA LEU A 138 10.16 -0.41 1.54
C LEU A 138 8.77 -0.69 0.95
N CYS A 139 8.12 -1.81 1.31
CA CYS A 139 6.68 -1.96 1.11
C CYS A 139 5.87 -1.29 2.23
N GLY A 140 6.50 -1.02 3.38
CA GLY A 140 5.97 -0.21 4.48
C GLY A 140 5.00 -0.94 5.41
N ASP A 141 4.34 -1.99 4.90
CA ASP A 141 3.51 -2.91 5.69
C ASP A 141 3.99 -4.37 5.57
N ALA A 142 5.28 -4.59 5.75
CA ALA A 142 5.86 -5.94 5.71
C ALA A 142 5.34 -6.82 6.86
N HIS A 143 4.36 -7.68 6.58
CA HIS A 143 3.83 -8.67 7.52
C HIS A 143 3.49 -9.99 6.80
N LEU A 144 3.47 -11.15 7.47
CA LEU A 144 3.34 -12.45 6.79
C LEU A 144 2.10 -12.62 5.87
N SER A 145 0.98 -11.94 6.15
CA SER A 145 -0.22 -11.97 5.27
C SER A 145 -0.13 -11.10 4.00
N ASN A 146 0.94 -10.32 3.84
CA ASN A 146 1.23 -9.52 2.64
C ASN A 146 2.21 -10.24 1.69
N PHE A 147 2.46 -11.54 1.92
CA PHE A 147 3.22 -12.42 1.03
C PHE A 147 2.30 -13.53 0.49
N GLY A 148 2.60 -14.06 -0.69
CA GLY A 148 1.77 -15.11 -1.30
C GLY A 148 2.06 -15.36 -2.77
N LEU A 149 1.43 -16.43 -3.28
CA LEU A 149 1.42 -16.85 -4.67
C LEU A 149 0.43 -16.03 -5.50
N PHE A 150 0.80 -15.69 -6.73
CA PHE A 150 -0.05 -15.10 -7.77
C PHE A 150 0.52 -15.42 -9.17
N ALA A 151 -0.25 -15.14 -10.23
CA ALA A 151 0.24 -15.26 -11.59
C ALA A 151 1.09 -14.05 -12.00
N ALA A 152 2.26 -14.31 -12.59
CA ALA A 152 3.02 -13.34 -13.36
C ALA A 152 2.38 -13.13 -14.76
N PRO A 153 2.78 -12.09 -15.52
CA PRO A 153 2.29 -11.83 -16.89
C PRO A 153 2.43 -13.00 -17.87
N ASP A 154 3.41 -13.87 -17.67
CA ASP A 154 3.65 -15.10 -18.44
C ASP A 154 2.84 -16.32 -17.95
N ARG A 155 1.89 -16.09 -17.02
CA ARG A 155 1.04 -17.11 -16.35
C ARG A 155 1.82 -18.09 -15.46
N SER A 156 3.12 -17.89 -15.23
CA SER A 156 3.85 -18.62 -14.20
C SER A 156 3.35 -18.22 -12.81
N VAL A 157 3.32 -19.17 -11.87
CA VAL A 157 2.95 -18.88 -10.47
C VAL A 157 4.22 -18.51 -9.72
N ILE A 158 4.26 -17.29 -9.18
CA ILE A 158 5.40 -16.76 -8.42
C ILE A 158 4.99 -16.37 -7.00
N PHE A 159 5.95 -16.33 -6.08
CA PHE A 159 5.79 -15.84 -4.72
C PHE A 159 6.44 -14.46 -4.53
N ASP A 160 5.66 -13.51 -4.00
CA ASP A 160 6.14 -12.15 -3.75
C ASP A 160 5.36 -11.42 -2.65
N VAL A 161 5.79 -10.19 -2.36
CA VAL A 161 5.01 -9.17 -1.65
C VAL A 161 3.78 -8.78 -2.49
N ASN A 162 2.67 -8.50 -1.82
CA ASN A 162 1.32 -8.40 -2.41
C ASN A 162 0.55 -7.12 -2.08
N ASP A 163 1.04 -6.31 -1.14
CA ASP A 163 0.49 -5.00 -0.83
C ASP A 163 1.61 -3.96 -0.72
N PHE A 164 1.33 -2.77 -1.23
CA PHE A 164 2.28 -1.67 -1.44
C PHE A 164 1.61 -0.31 -1.18
N ASP A 165 0.41 -0.28 -0.57
CA ASP A 165 -0.29 0.96 -0.20
C ASP A 165 0.66 1.94 0.56
N GLU A 166 1.52 1.40 1.43
CA GLU A 166 2.46 2.15 2.27
C GLU A 166 3.89 2.26 1.68
N THR A 167 4.14 1.86 0.42
CA THR A 167 5.51 1.80 -0.14
C THR A 167 6.19 3.17 -0.22
N ASN A 168 7.41 3.28 0.32
CA ASN A 168 8.20 4.51 0.30
C ASN A 168 9.71 4.19 0.49
N PRO A 169 10.64 5.07 0.10
CA PRO A 169 12.03 4.95 0.54
C PRO A 169 12.17 5.04 2.07
N GLY A 170 12.99 4.17 2.66
CA GLY A 170 13.31 4.20 4.09
C GLY A 170 14.38 3.18 4.50
N PRO A 171 14.78 3.13 5.78
CA PRO A 171 15.82 2.24 6.26
C PRO A 171 15.39 0.77 6.14
N PHE A 172 16.21 -0.07 5.49
CA PHE A 172 15.83 -1.46 5.14
C PHE A 172 15.37 -2.29 6.34
N GLU A 173 15.88 -2.01 7.55
CA GLU A 173 15.55 -2.80 8.73
C GLU A 173 14.10 -2.60 9.18
N TRP A 174 13.42 -1.51 8.80
CA TRP A 174 12.04 -1.24 9.24
C TRP A 174 11.08 -2.35 8.78
N ASP A 175 11.10 -2.72 7.50
CA ASP A 175 10.30 -3.83 6.97
C ASP A 175 10.77 -5.19 7.53
N VAL A 176 12.06 -5.37 7.83
CA VAL A 176 12.58 -6.63 8.42
C VAL A 176 12.10 -6.82 9.87
N LEU A 177 12.11 -5.75 10.66
CA LEU A 177 11.58 -5.70 12.02
C LEU A 177 10.06 -5.90 12.01
N ARG A 178 9.35 -5.24 11.08
CA ARG A 178 7.90 -5.39 10.93
C ARG A 178 7.52 -6.83 10.56
N LEU A 179 8.23 -7.42 9.60
CA LEU A 179 8.00 -8.79 9.16
C LEU A 179 8.25 -9.80 10.28
N SER A 180 9.39 -9.70 10.97
CA SER A 180 9.77 -10.67 12.01
C SER A 180 8.85 -10.58 13.24
N THR A 181 8.43 -9.37 13.62
CA THR A 181 7.41 -9.15 14.65
C THR A 181 6.08 -9.80 14.29
N SER A 182 5.66 -9.72 13.01
CA SER A 182 4.41 -10.33 12.55
C SER A 182 4.36 -11.85 12.76
N PHE A 183 5.51 -12.54 12.66
CA PHE A 183 5.62 -13.98 12.95
C PHE A 183 5.51 -14.32 14.43
N VAL A 184 6.01 -13.45 15.33
CA VAL A 184 5.80 -13.61 16.78
C VAL A 184 4.32 -13.48 17.13
N LEU A 185 3.65 -12.45 16.58
CA LEU A 185 2.23 -12.22 16.83
C LEU A 185 1.36 -13.37 16.30
N ALA A 186 1.60 -13.84 15.08
CA ALA A 186 0.88 -14.99 14.53
C ALA A 186 1.16 -16.29 15.30
N GLY A 187 2.39 -16.52 15.77
CA GLY A 187 2.72 -17.67 16.62
C GLY A 187 2.00 -17.64 17.97
N ARG A 188 1.90 -16.46 18.60
CA ARG A 188 1.15 -16.27 19.84
C ARG A 188 -0.37 -16.44 19.65
N ASP A 189 -0.94 -15.94 18.56
CA ASP A 189 -2.35 -16.17 18.18
C ASP A 189 -2.65 -17.66 17.93
N LEU A 190 -1.66 -18.45 17.49
CA LEU A 190 -1.73 -19.91 17.34
C LEU A 190 -1.52 -20.68 18.66
N GLY A 191 -1.20 -19.99 19.76
CA GLY A 191 -0.88 -20.62 21.05
C GLY A 191 0.50 -21.30 21.10
N LEU A 192 1.42 -20.96 20.18
CA LEU A 192 2.79 -21.48 20.17
C LEU A 192 3.65 -20.86 21.27
N GLY A 193 4.67 -21.60 21.71
CA GLY A 193 5.60 -21.13 22.73
C GLY A 193 6.58 -20.06 22.23
N ASP A 194 7.16 -19.29 23.15
CA ASP A 194 8.16 -18.27 22.83
C ASP A 194 9.35 -18.83 22.04
N ALA A 195 9.75 -20.09 22.27
CA ALA A 195 10.81 -20.75 21.53
C ALA A 195 10.50 -20.91 20.02
N GLU A 196 9.25 -21.21 19.68
CA GLU A 196 8.78 -21.40 18.31
C GLU A 196 8.59 -20.05 17.61
N CYS A 197 8.00 -19.08 18.32
CA CYS A 197 7.88 -17.69 17.86
C CYS A 197 9.26 -17.05 17.59
N SER A 198 10.20 -17.26 18.51
CA SER A 198 11.62 -16.88 18.43
C SER A 198 12.31 -17.52 17.21
N ALA A 199 12.08 -18.81 16.96
CA ALA A 199 12.63 -19.51 15.81
C ALA A 199 12.08 -18.95 14.49
N ALA A 200 10.78 -18.65 14.39
CA ALA A 200 10.18 -18.06 13.20
C ALA A 200 10.73 -16.63 12.92
N ALA A 201 10.77 -15.76 13.94
CA ALA A 201 11.30 -14.40 13.81
C ALA A 201 12.80 -14.38 13.44
N SER A 202 13.61 -15.21 14.11
CA SER A 202 15.03 -15.36 13.77
C SER A 202 15.24 -16.01 12.40
N GLY A 203 14.31 -16.87 11.96
CA GLY A 203 14.30 -17.53 10.66
C GLY A 203 14.13 -16.52 9.53
N ALA A 204 13.12 -15.64 9.63
CA ALA A 204 12.92 -14.54 8.67
C ALA A 204 14.15 -13.64 8.56
N ALA A 205 14.72 -13.21 9.69
CA ALA A 205 15.90 -12.33 9.72
C ALA A 205 17.16 -13.00 9.16
N SER A 206 17.41 -14.26 9.51
CA SER A 206 18.53 -15.06 8.97
C SER A 206 18.38 -15.28 7.47
N ALA A 207 17.18 -15.64 7.01
CA ALA A 207 16.86 -15.84 5.60
C ALA A 207 17.07 -14.56 4.78
N TYR A 208 16.60 -13.41 5.29
CA TYR A 208 16.85 -12.10 4.70
C TYR A 208 18.36 -11.82 4.57
N ARG A 209 19.13 -12.03 5.65
CA ARG A 209 20.57 -11.80 5.67
C ARG A 209 21.34 -12.67 4.68
N LEU A 210 21.08 -13.97 4.68
CA LEU A 210 21.76 -14.93 3.79
C LEU A 210 21.42 -14.64 2.32
N GLN A 211 20.16 -14.31 2.02
CA GLN A 211 19.77 -13.96 0.66
C GLN A 211 20.39 -12.62 0.21
N MET A 212 20.48 -11.63 1.10
CA MET A 212 21.15 -10.36 0.77
C MET A 212 22.65 -10.54 0.50
N GLN A 213 23.33 -11.44 1.22
CA GLN A 213 24.71 -11.85 0.90
C GLN A 213 24.85 -12.44 -0.51
N LYS A 214 23.87 -13.25 -0.95
CA LYS A 214 23.82 -13.77 -2.32
C LYS A 214 23.65 -12.63 -3.34
N TYR A 215 22.70 -11.73 -3.15
CA TYR A 215 22.46 -10.61 -4.06
C TYR A 215 23.65 -9.64 -4.15
N ALA A 216 24.37 -9.42 -3.05
CA ALA A 216 25.60 -8.61 -3.04
C ALA A 216 26.76 -9.17 -3.90
N GLN A 217 26.64 -10.40 -4.41
CA GLN A 217 27.61 -11.03 -5.32
C GLN A 217 27.03 -11.25 -6.74
N MET A 218 25.79 -10.85 -6.98
CA MET A 218 25.14 -10.95 -8.28
C MET A 218 25.30 -9.65 -9.08
N ALA A 219 25.36 -9.76 -10.41
CA ALA A 219 25.22 -8.60 -11.27
C ALA A 219 23.80 -8.02 -11.16
N ASP A 220 23.65 -6.69 -11.19
CA ASP A 220 22.35 -6.03 -10.93
C ASP A 220 21.22 -6.60 -11.80
N LEU A 221 21.46 -6.78 -13.10
CA LEU A 221 20.46 -7.34 -14.02
C LEU A 221 20.03 -8.79 -13.65
N ALA A 222 20.92 -9.58 -13.04
CA ALA A 222 20.57 -10.91 -12.55
C ALA A 222 19.68 -10.86 -11.29
N ILE A 223 19.81 -9.82 -10.46
CA ILE A 223 18.88 -9.57 -9.33
C ILE A 223 17.49 -9.22 -9.87
N TRP A 224 17.42 -8.44 -10.95
CA TRP A 224 16.16 -8.07 -11.61
C TRP A 224 15.49 -9.23 -12.37
N TYR A 225 16.24 -10.25 -12.76
CA TYR A 225 15.70 -11.49 -13.33
C TYR A 225 15.42 -12.59 -12.28
N ASP A 226 15.83 -12.42 -11.01
CA ASP A 226 15.58 -13.39 -9.95
C ASP A 226 14.08 -13.42 -9.58
N ARG A 227 13.48 -14.60 -9.58
CA ARG A 227 12.06 -14.84 -9.27
C ARG A 227 11.96 -16.03 -8.33
N VAL A 228 11.02 -15.98 -7.38
CA VAL A 228 10.68 -17.14 -6.54
C VAL A 228 9.52 -17.87 -7.21
N GLY A 229 9.88 -18.71 -8.19
CA GLY A 229 8.95 -19.64 -8.85
C GLY A 229 8.61 -20.85 -7.98
N VAL A 230 7.70 -21.69 -8.48
CA VAL A 230 7.29 -22.93 -7.82
C VAL A 230 8.45 -23.91 -7.64
N ASP A 231 9.30 -24.02 -8.66
CA ASP A 231 10.55 -24.77 -8.66
C ASP A 231 11.49 -24.29 -7.54
N VAL A 232 11.70 -22.99 -7.42
CA VAL A 232 12.53 -22.38 -6.37
C VAL A 232 11.98 -22.71 -4.97
N LEU A 233 10.66 -22.62 -4.77
CA LEU A 233 10.02 -23.01 -3.51
C LEU A 233 10.21 -24.50 -3.19
N ILE A 234 10.11 -25.38 -4.19
CA ILE A 234 10.31 -26.83 -4.03
C ILE A 234 11.77 -27.13 -3.67
N GLU A 235 12.76 -26.51 -4.31
CA GLU A 235 14.16 -26.66 -3.94
C GLU A 235 14.42 -26.16 -2.50
N TRP A 236 13.82 -25.05 -2.08
CA TRP A 236 13.92 -24.57 -0.70
C TRP A 236 13.30 -25.52 0.34
N ALA A 237 12.26 -26.27 -0.02
CA ALA A 237 11.71 -27.32 0.85
C ALA A 237 12.63 -28.55 0.93
N LYS A 238 13.32 -28.90 -0.17
CA LYS A 238 14.33 -29.96 -0.20
C LYS A 238 15.59 -29.60 0.58
N GLU A 239 16.06 -28.34 0.52
CA GLU A 239 17.17 -27.82 1.33
C GLU A 239 16.96 -28.05 2.84
N GLN A 240 15.69 -28.11 3.29
CA GLN A 240 15.31 -28.31 4.68
C GLN A 240 14.95 -29.77 5.02
N ASP A 241 15.03 -30.70 4.06
CA ASP A 241 14.56 -32.09 4.15
C ASP A 241 13.12 -32.21 4.70
N THR A 242 12.19 -31.44 4.11
CA THR A 242 10.79 -31.36 4.57
C THR A 242 9.79 -31.83 3.49
N PRO A 243 9.57 -33.15 3.31
CA PRO A 243 8.59 -33.67 2.35
C PRO A 243 7.17 -33.11 2.49
N ASP A 244 6.75 -32.78 3.72
CA ASP A 244 5.46 -32.14 3.97
C ASP A 244 5.40 -30.67 3.55
N ALA A 245 6.52 -29.94 3.59
CA ALA A 245 6.57 -28.58 3.05
C ALA A 245 6.42 -28.60 1.52
N GLN A 246 7.09 -29.54 0.83
CA GLN A 246 6.89 -29.75 -0.61
C GLN A 246 5.40 -30.03 -0.92
N ARG A 247 4.78 -30.99 -0.23
CA ARG A 247 3.34 -31.30 -0.37
C ARG A 247 2.42 -30.12 -0.03
N ARG A 248 2.82 -29.20 0.84
CA ARG A 248 2.09 -27.96 1.14
C ARG A 248 2.22 -26.95 -0.02
N ILE A 249 3.42 -26.78 -0.57
CA ILE A 249 3.69 -25.90 -1.73
C ILE A 249 2.89 -26.37 -2.95
N GLU A 250 2.97 -27.66 -3.31
CA GLU A 250 2.23 -28.24 -4.44
C GLU A 250 0.72 -28.03 -4.31
N ARG A 251 0.16 -28.22 -3.10
CA ARG A 251 -1.25 -27.92 -2.81
C ARG A 251 -1.56 -26.42 -2.90
N GLY A 252 -0.65 -25.54 -2.46
CA GLY A 252 -0.78 -24.10 -2.59
C GLY A 252 -0.81 -23.65 -4.06
N VAL A 253 0.06 -24.21 -4.89
CA VAL A 253 0.13 -23.96 -6.35
C VAL A 253 -1.10 -24.49 -7.08
N SER A 254 -1.58 -25.69 -6.71
CA SER A 254 -2.84 -26.23 -7.24
C SER A 254 -4.04 -25.31 -6.89
N LYS A 255 -4.11 -24.84 -5.64
CA LYS A 255 -5.11 -23.84 -5.19
C LYS A 255 -4.95 -22.47 -5.85
N ALA A 256 -3.74 -22.06 -6.21
CA ALA A 256 -3.48 -20.83 -6.96
C ALA A 256 -4.02 -20.97 -8.40
N ARG A 257 -3.66 -22.05 -9.09
CA ARG A 257 -4.07 -22.33 -10.48
C ARG A 257 -5.57 -22.53 -10.65
N SER A 258 -6.27 -23.12 -9.66
CA SER A 258 -7.73 -23.29 -9.70
C SER A 258 -8.52 -22.03 -9.32
N ARG A 259 -7.84 -20.93 -8.97
CA ARG A 259 -8.43 -19.60 -8.76
C ARG A 259 -8.17 -18.72 -9.97
N ASP A 260 -8.67 -19.15 -11.12
CA ASP A 260 -8.73 -18.31 -12.31
C ASP A 260 -9.67 -17.11 -12.12
N ALA A 261 -9.58 -16.12 -13.01
CA ALA A 261 -10.44 -14.95 -12.99
C ALA A 261 -11.93 -15.34 -13.11
N TRP A 262 -12.24 -16.36 -13.91
CA TRP A 262 -13.61 -16.85 -14.16
C TRP A 262 -14.32 -17.28 -12.87
N SER A 263 -13.71 -18.19 -12.11
CA SER A 263 -14.28 -18.71 -10.84
C SER A 263 -14.42 -17.64 -9.75
N ALA A 264 -13.72 -16.51 -9.86
CA ALA A 264 -13.94 -15.34 -9.01
C ALA A 264 -15.13 -14.49 -9.52
N VAL A 265 -15.21 -14.24 -10.83
CA VAL A 265 -16.28 -13.48 -11.47
C VAL A 265 -17.63 -14.15 -11.26
N GLU A 266 -17.78 -15.46 -11.47
CA GLU A 266 -19.03 -16.20 -11.23
C GLU A 266 -19.57 -16.04 -9.79
N LYS A 267 -18.67 -16.01 -8.80
CA LYS A 267 -19.04 -15.86 -7.39
C LYS A 267 -19.53 -14.45 -7.08
N MET A 268 -18.93 -13.44 -7.71
CA MET A 268 -19.22 -12.03 -7.48
C MET A 268 -20.31 -11.44 -8.40
N THR A 269 -20.68 -12.14 -9.47
CA THR A 269 -21.65 -11.68 -10.48
C THR A 269 -22.83 -12.63 -10.65
N GLU A 270 -23.90 -12.13 -11.24
CA GLU A 270 -25.09 -12.86 -11.69
C GLU A 270 -25.51 -12.38 -13.08
N MET A 271 -26.36 -13.17 -13.75
CA MET A 271 -27.03 -12.78 -14.99
C MET A 271 -28.44 -12.30 -14.66
N ILE A 272 -28.80 -11.08 -15.08
CA ILE A 272 -30.18 -10.60 -15.06
C ILE A 272 -30.58 -10.28 -16.50
N GLY A 273 -31.45 -11.11 -17.07
CA GLY A 273 -31.71 -11.13 -18.50
C GLY A 273 -30.44 -11.53 -19.27
N ASP A 274 -30.04 -10.70 -20.22
CA ASP A 274 -28.84 -10.82 -21.04
C ASP A 274 -27.61 -10.13 -20.43
N ARG A 275 -27.76 -9.35 -19.35
CA ARG A 275 -26.67 -8.56 -18.75
C ARG A 275 -26.07 -9.24 -17.52
N ARG A 276 -24.75 -9.35 -17.50
CA ARG A 276 -24.00 -9.73 -16.30
C ARG A 276 -23.81 -8.51 -15.40
N GLN A 277 -24.03 -8.65 -14.10
CA GLN A 277 -23.83 -7.60 -13.10
C GLN A 277 -23.26 -8.15 -11.80
N PHE A 278 -22.67 -7.29 -10.96
CA PHE A 278 -22.25 -7.67 -9.62
C PHE A 278 -23.45 -7.96 -8.71
N LYS A 279 -23.29 -8.95 -7.82
CA LYS A 279 -24.24 -9.24 -6.75
C LYS A 279 -24.07 -8.24 -5.61
N ASP A 280 -25.17 -7.81 -5.00
CA ASP A 280 -25.14 -7.14 -3.69
C ASP A 280 -24.89 -8.15 -2.58
N LEU A 281 -23.70 -8.07 -1.98
CA LEU A 281 -23.20 -8.91 -0.89
C LEU A 281 -22.67 -8.01 0.25
N PRO A 282 -23.55 -7.25 0.94
CA PRO A 282 -23.15 -6.33 2.00
C PRO A 282 -22.40 -7.04 3.14
N PRO A 283 -21.36 -6.41 3.73
CA PRO A 283 -20.70 -5.16 3.33
C PRO A 283 -19.56 -5.38 2.31
N LEU A 284 -19.35 -6.61 1.83
CA LEU A 284 -18.15 -7.08 1.13
C LEU A 284 -18.08 -6.71 -0.35
N LEU A 285 -19.23 -6.55 -1.00
CA LEU A 285 -19.40 -6.09 -2.38
C LEU A 285 -20.77 -5.43 -2.49
N MET A 286 -20.82 -4.16 -2.88
CA MET A 286 -22.06 -3.46 -3.20
C MET A 286 -22.02 -3.07 -4.67
N ARG A 287 -23.10 -3.33 -5.40
CA ARG A 287 -23.23 -2.89 -6.78
C ARG A 287 -23.48 -1.37 -6.82
N ILE A 288 -22.93 -0.70 -7.83
CA ILE A 288 -23.19 0.70 -8.14
C ILE A 288 -23.87 0.73 -9.52
N PRO A 289 -25.19 0.98 -9.59
CA PRO A 289 -25.90 1.01 -10.88
C PRO A 289 -25.28 2.04 -11.84
N LEU A 290 -24.95 1.59 -13.05
CA LEU A 290 -24.47 2.45 -14.13
C LEU A 290 -25.65 3.07 -14.88
N ASP A 291 -25.91 4.36 -14.62
CA ASP A 291 -26.64 5.22 -15.56
C ASP A 291 -25.72 5.73 -16.69
N ASP A 292 -26.29 6.27 -17.77
CA ASP A 292 -25.54 6.73 -18.95
C ASP A 292 -24.48 7.79 -18.61
N ARG A 293 -24.77 8.66 -17.63
CA ARG A 293 -23.88 9.75 -17.21
C ARG A 293 -22.70 9.19 -16.43
N LEU A 294 -22.93 8.22 -15.55
CA LEU A 294 -21.89 7.51 -14.81
C LEU A 294 -21.04 6.65 -15.75
N ALA A 295 -21.67 5.91 -16.66
CA ALA A 295 -20.97 5.10 -17.67
C ALA A 295 -20.03 5.95 -18.54
N ALA A 296 -20.52 7.08 -19.07
CA ALA A 296 -19.69 8.03 -19.82
C ALA A 296 -18.50 8.56 -19.00
N ARG A 297 -18.71 8.85 -17.70
CA ARG A 297 -17.64 9.31 -16.80
C ARG A 297 -16.61 8.23 -16.49
N ILE A 298 -17.05 6.98 -16.25
CA ILE A 298 -16.14 5.84 -16.03
C ILE A 298 -15.31 5.57 -17.30
N ASN A 299 -15.93 5.62 -18.48
CA ASN A 299 -15.21 5.47 -19.76
C ASN A 299 -14.17 6.59 -19.96
N ALA A 300 -14.48 7.84 -19.61
CA ALA A 300 -13.51 8.94 -19.66
C ALA A 300 -12.33 8.74 -18.69
N LEU A 301 -12.57 8.25 -17.47
CA LEU A 301 -11.52 7.92 -16.50
C LEU A 301 -10.66 6.73 -16.95
N LEU A 302 -11.26 5.69 -17.54
CA LEU A 302 -10.52 4.55 -18.12
C LEU A 302 -9.65 4.97 -19.31
N MET A 303 -10.09 5.96 -20.11
CA MET A 303 -9.28 6.52 -21.18
C MET A 303 -8.04 7.28 -20.66
N GLN A 304 -8.13 7.96 -19.51
CA GLN A 304 -6.99 8.59 -18.85
C GLN A 304 -6.05 7.53 -18.24
N TYR A 305 -6.61 6.58 -17.47
CA TYR A 305 -5.89 5.42 -16.92
C TYR A 305 -5.05 4.70 -17.98
N LYS A 306 -5.64 4.42 -19.14
CA LYS A 306 -4.99 3.71 -20.23
C LYS A 306 -3.70 4.39 -20.70
N GLN A 307 -3.57 5.71 -20.59
CA GLN A 307 -2.35 6.44 -20.94
C GLN A 307 -1.16 6.11 -20.02
N THR A 308 -1.40 5.57 -18.82
CA THR A 308 -0.34 5.11 -17.89
C THR A 308 0.18 3.70 -18.22
N LEU A 309 -0.46 2.98 -19.13
CA LEU A 309 -0.08 1.62 -19.50
C LEU A 309 0.87 1.57 -20.71
N PRO A 310 1.71 0.53 -20.83
CA PRO A 310 2.45 0.24 -22.07
C PRO A 310 1.53 0.10 -23.29
N HIS A 311 1.97 0.56 -24.46
CA HIS A 311 1.15 0.68 -25.66
C HIS A 311 0.44 -0.61 -26.09
N ASP A 312 1.09 -1.77 -25.95
CA ASP A 312 0.48 -3.09 -26.24
C ASP A 312 -0.69 -3.42 -25.30
N ARG A 313 -0.60 -3.01 -24.03
CA ARG A 313 -1.70 -3.12 -23.06
C ARG A 313 -2.83 -2.13 -23.35
N GLN A 314 -2.53 -0.95 -23.90
CA GLN A 314 -3.56 -0.03 -24.39
C GLN A 314 -4.37 -0.64 -25.55
N VAL A 315 -3.69 -1.27 -26.51
CA VAL A 315 -4.33 -1.97 -27.65
C VAL A 315 -5.17 -3.15 -27.17
N LEU A 316 -4.73 -3.89 -26.15
CA LEU A 316 -5.51 -4.96 -25.53
C LEU A 316 -6.76 -4.41 -24.82
N LEU A 317 -6.61 -3.39 -23.98
CA LEU A 317 -7.71 -2.82 -23.19
C LEU A 317 -8.80 -2.19 -24.06
N ASN A 318 -8.45 -1.67 -25.26
CA ASN A 318 -9.42 -1.18 -26.26
C ASN A 318 -10.42 -2.24 -26.75
N ARG A 319 -10.19 -3.53 -26.48
CA ARG A 319 -11.07 -4.64 -26.86
C ARG A 319 -12.13 -4.95 -25.81
N TYR A 320 -12.10 -4.27 -24.66
CA TYR A 320 -12.99 -4.49 -23.53
C TYR A 320 -13.93 -3.30 -23.33
N GLU A 321 -15.22 -3.58 -23.16
CA GLU A 321 -16.25 -2.59 -22.79
C GLU A 321 -16.63 -2.70 -21.32
N VAL A 322 -17.08 -1.60 -20.70
CA VAL A 322 -17.54 -1.59 -19.30
C VAL A 322 -18.96 -2.12 -19.21
N VAL A 323 -19.16 -3.17 -18.41
CA VAL A 323 -20.47 -3.82 -18.24
C VAL A 323 -21.16 -3.38 -16.95
N ASP A 324 -20.44 -3.38 -15.83
CA ASP A 324 -21.01 -3.08 -14.50
C ASP A 324 -19.94 -2.55 -13.52
N LEU A 325 -20.40 -1.88 -12.46
CA LEU A 325 -19.54 -1.27 -11.43
C LEU A 325 -19.96 -1.74 -10.04
N GLY A 326 -18.98 -1.96 -9.16
CA GLY A 326 -19.22 -2.21 -7.75
C GLY A 326 -18.16 -1.58 -6.86
N HIS A 327 -18.44 -1.54 -5.57
CA HIS A 327 -17.50 -1.20 -4.51
C HIS A 327 -17.21 -2.42 -3.64
N LYS A 328 -15.97 -2.59 -3.22
CA LYS A 328 -15.48 -3.75 -2.51
C LYS A 328 -14.73 -3.39 -1.25
N VAL A 329 -15.26 -3.76 -0.07
CA VAL A 329 -14.49 -3.66 1.17
C VAL A 329 -13.40 -4.74 1.22
N VAL A 330 -12.14 -4.32 1.37
CA VAL A 330 -10.96 -5.20 1.34
C VAL A 330 -10.03 -4.97 2.54
N GLY A 331 -9.33 -6.04 2.93
CA GLY A 331 -8.29 -6.00 3.95
C GLY A 331 -8.79 -5.75 5.39
N VAL A 332 -7.84 -5.35 6.25
CA VAL A 332 -8.08 -4.82 7.60
C VAL A 332 -7.65 -3.35 7.59
N GLY A 333 -6.36 -3.07 7.35
CA GLY A 333 -5.83 -1.71 7.25
C GLY A 333 -6.42 -0.84 6.13
N SER A 334 -6.87 -1.41 5.01
CA SER A 334 -7.49 -0.64 3.90
C SER A 334 -8.99 -0.35 4.09
N VAL A 335 -9.64 -0.84 5.15
CA VAL A 335 -11.08 -0.59 5.36
C VAL A 335 -11.33 0.90 5.58
N GLY A 336 -12.37 1.43 4.94
CA GLY A 336 -12.68 2.86 4.89
C GLY A 336 -12.02 3.63 3.73
N LEU A 337 -11.01 3.08 3.05
CA LEU A 337 -10.57 3.62 1.76
C LEU A 337 -11.46 3.07 0.63
N LEU A 338 -11.72 3.88 -0.39
CA LEU A 338 -12.52 3.44 -1.54
C LEU A 338 -11.77 2.36 -2.33
N ALA A 339 -12.45 1.26 -2.65
CA ALA A 339 -11.95 0.29 -3.61
C ALA A 339 -13.08 -0.18 -4.54
N PHE A 340 -13.03 0.23 -5.80
CA PHE A 340 -14.02 -0.15 -6.80
C PHE A 340 -13.59 -1.41 -7.56
N VAL A 341 -14.57 -2.08 -8.16
CA VAL A 341 -14.41 -3.16 -9.12
C VAL A 341 -15.19 -2.81 -10.38
N VAL A 342 -14.51 -2.77 -11.51
CA VAL A 342 -15.10 -2.53 -12.83
C VAL A 342 -15.14 -3.87 -13.54
N LEU A 343 -16.33 -4.33 -13.91
CA LEU A 343 -16.51 -5.50 -14.77
C LEU A 343 -16.40 -5.05 -16.23
N LEU A 344 -15.52 -5.69 -16.98
CA LEU A 344 -15.38 -5.49 -18.41
C LEU A 344 -15.57 -6.81 -19.17
N GLN A 345 -16.09 -6.69 -20.39
CA GLN A 345 -16.32 -7.80 -21.31
C GLN A 345 -15.60 -7.54 -22.64
N GLY A 346 -14.97 -8.59 -23.18
CA GLY A 346 -14.26 -8.55 -24.44
C GLY A 346 -15.08 -9.19 -25.57
N ARG A 347 -14.55 -10.27 -26.15
CA ARG A 347 -15.10 -10.93 -27.36
C ARG A 347 -16.55 -11.42 -27.20
N ASP A 348 -16.89 -11.98 -26.04
CA ASP A 348 -18.19 -12.60 -25.72
C ASP A 348 -18.38 -12.68 -24.20
N GLU A 349 -19.49 -13.24 -23.73
CA GLU A 349 -19.86 -13.33 -22.30
C GLU A 349 -18.89 -14.16 -21.44
N ASN A 350 -17.94 -14.87 -22.07
CA ASN A 350 -16.91 -15.67 -21.41
C ASN A 350 -15.53 -14.98 -21.37
N ASP A 351 -15.36 -13.87 -22.10
CA ASP A 351 -14.13 -13.05 -22.10
C ASP A 351 -14.28 -11.90 -21.10
N LEU A 352 -14.16 -12.21 -19.80
CA LEU A 352 -14.38 -11.26 -18.71
C LEU A 352 -13.09 -10.84 -18.01
N LEU A 353 -12.94 -9.52 -17.82
CA LEU A 353 -11.90 -8.88 -17.03
C LEU A 353 -12.54 -8.13 -15.86
N VAL A 354 -11.92 -8.17 -14.68
CA VAL A 354 -12.29 -7.28 -13.58
C VAL A 354 -11.07 -6.46 -13.16
N LEU A 355 -11.17 -5.15 -13.30
CA LEU A 355 -10.18 -4.20 -12.79
C LEU A 355 -10.58 -3.77 -11.37
N GLN A 356 -9.64 -3.83 -10.43
CA GLN A 356 -9.75 -3.25 -9.11
C GLN A 356 -9.13 -1.85 -9.12
N VAL A 357 -9.89 -0.85 -8.68
CA VAL A 357 -9.45 0.55 -8.55
C VAL A 357 -9.37 0.89 -7.07
N LYS A 358 -8.18 0.86 -6.46
CA LYS A 358 -7.96 1.17 -5.04
C LYS A 358 -7.57 2.64 -4.86
N GLN A 359 -8.22 3.34 -3.93
CA GLN A 359 -7.79 4.67 -3.48
C GLN A 359 -6.40 4.55 -2.84
N ALA A 360 -5.49 5.42 -3.24
CA ALA A 360 -4.21 5.64 -2.59
C ALA A 360 -4.26 6.93 -1.77
N VAL A 361 -3.49 6.97 -0.70
CA VAL A 361 -3.27 8.14 0.16
C VAL A 361 -1.76 8.28 0.42
N ALA A 362 -1.32 9.38 1.03
CA ALA A 362 0.07 9.49 1.49
C ALA A 362 0.43 8.31 2.40
N SER A 363 1.63 7.75 2.25
CA SER A 363 2.08 6.64 3.09
C SER A 363 2.35 7.11 4.52
N VAL A 364 2.12 6.24 5.49
CA VAL A 364 2.53 6.43 6.89
C VAL A 364 4.03 6.73 7.04
N LEU A 365 4.85 6.28 6.09
CA LEU A 365 6.30 6.51 6.06
C LEU A 365 6.66 7.95 5.66
N GLU A 366 5.88 8.60 4.79
CA GLU A 366 6.26 9.89 4.18
C GLU A 366 6.55 11.01 5.21
N PRO A 367 5.79 11.17 6.32
CA PRO A 367 6.08 12.18 7.34
C PRO A 367 7.37 11.97 8.13
N VAL A 368 7.97 10.77 8.08
CA VAL A 368 9.13 10.39 8.92
C VAL A 368 10.34 9.85 8.13
N THR A 369 10.20 9.59 6.82
CA THR A 369 11.32 9.21 5.95
C THR A 369 11.59 10.30 4.90
N SER A 370 10.87 10.28 3.79
CA SER A 370 10.94 11.26 2.70
C SER A 370 9.58 11.42 2.06
N VAL A 371 9.18 12.65 1.75
CA VAL A 371 8.01 12.90 0.88
C VAL A 371 8.23 12.21 -0.47
N SER A 372 7.19 11.61 -1.05
CA SER A 372 7.28 10.98 -2.35
C SER A 372 7.73 11.97 -3.43
N ALA A 373 8.62 11.52 -4.33
CA ALA A 373 8.93 12.26 -5.56
C ALA A 373 7.70 12.33 -6.50
N GLU A 374 6.76 11.39 -6.38
CA GLU A 374 5.55 11.32 -7.19
C GLU A 374 4.45 12.24 -6.65
N VAL A 375 3.91 13.10 -7.52
CA VAL A 375 2.80 14.02 -7.21
C VAL A 375 1.47 13.29 -6.94
N MET A 376 1.43 11.97 -7.20
CA MET A 376 0.24 11.15 -7.07
C MET A 376 0.51 9.92 -6.19
N SER A 377 -0.29 9.74 -5.14
CA SER A 377 -0.14 8.57 -4.25
C SER A 377 -0.35 7.24 -4.99
N GLY A 378 -1.21 7.23 -6.01
CA GLY A 378 -1.40 6.04 -6.87
C GLY A 378 -0.15 5.69 -7.69
N GLN A 379 0.59 6.70 -8.14
CA GLN A 379 1.83 6.53 -8.91
C GLN A 379 2.96 6.03 -8.00
N ARG A 380 3.09 6.57 -6.77
CA ARG A 380 3.98 6.05 -5.72
C ARG A 380 3.80 4.54 -5.52
N VAL A 381 2.55 4.09 -5.35
CA VAL A 381 2.23 2.67 -5.15
C VAL A 381 2.64 1.82 -6.35
N VAL A 382 2.37 2.28 -7.58
CA VAL A 382 2.71 1.55 -8.81
C VAL A 382 4.24 1.42 -8.99
N TYR A 383 4.99 2.51 -8.81
CA TYR A 383 6.45 2.48 -8.98
C TYR A 383 7.16 1.70 -7.87
N GLY A 384 6.73 1.84 -6.60
CA GLY A 384 7.25 1.04 -5.50
C GLY A 384 6.98 -0.46 -5.69
N GLN A 385 5.78 -0.82 -6.16
CA GLN A 385 5.44 -2.18 -6.54
C GLN A 385 6.34 -2.70 -7.68
N GLN A 386 6.51 -1.94 -8.77
CA GLN A 386 7.37 -2.34 -9.91
C GLN A 386 8.85 -2.51 -9.54
N LEU A 387 9.36 -1.66 -8.62
CA LEU A 387 10.73 -1.70 -8.15
C LEU A 387 11.01 -2.91 -7.25
N MET A 388 10.08 -3.28 -6.37
CA MET A 388 10.25 -4.41 -5.44
C MET A 388 9.80 -5.76 -6.04
N GLN A 389 8.63 -5.82 -6.67
CA GLN A 389 7.95 -7.04 -7.09
C GLN A 389 8.51 -7.58 -8.42
N ALA A 390 8.93 -8.85 -8.46
CA ALA A 390 9.69 -9.42 -9.59
C ALA A 390 8.86 -9.58 -10.88
N ALA A 391 7.54 -9.62 -10.76
CA ALA A 391 6.63 -9.40 -11.87
C ALA A 391 5.35 -8.76 -11.36
N SER A 392 4.94 -7.64 -11.97
CA SER A 392 3.72 -6.93 -11.63
C SER A 392 2.59 -7.20 -12.61
N ASP A 393 1.38 -6.85 -12.19
CA ASP A 393 0.16 -6.99 -12.99
C ASP A 393 0.25 -6.21 -14.31
N VAL A 394 -0.26 -6.79 -15.41
CA VAL A 394 -0.18 -6.19 -16.75
C VAL A 394 -1.09 -4.98 -16.94
N PHE A 395 -2.03 -4.78 -16.01
CA PHE A 395 -2.94 -3.65 -15.91
C PHE A 395 -2.62 -2.77 -14.69
N LEU A 396 -1.38 -2.83 -14.17
CA LEU A 396 -0.94 -1.95 -13.10
C LEU A 396 -0.72 -0.52 -13.61
N GLY A 397 -1.58 0.41 -13.19
CA GLY A 397 -1.53 1.83 -13.56
C GLY A 397 -2.21 2.74 -12.53
N TRP A 398 -2.34 4.03 -12.81
CA TRP A 398 -2.86 5.01 -11.85
C TRP A 398 -3.75 6.10 -12.49
N ILE A 399 -4.58 6.76 -11.69
CA ILE A 399 -5.38 7.93 -12.09
C ILE A 399 -5.63 8.89 -10.92
N ARG A 400 -5.93 10.15 -11.25
CA ARG A 400 -6.57 11.10 -10.34
C ARG A 400 -8.07 11.08 -10.64
N GLY A 401 -8.86 10.58 -9.69
CA GLY A 401 -10.30 10.50 -9.82
C GLY A 401 -11.01 11.79 -9.40
N PRO A 402 -12.35 11.78 -9.41
CA PRO A 402 -13.15 12.91 -8.96
C PRO A 402 -12.86 13.29 -7.50
N GLY A 403 -13.00 14.59 -7.18
CA GLY A 403 -12.64 15.12 -5.87
C GLY A 403 -11.14 15.14 -5.56
N GLY A 404 -10.28 14.99 -6.58
CA GLY A 404 -8.82 15.04 -6.42
C GLY A 404 -8.18 13.81 -5.77
N ARG A 405 -8.97 12.75 -5.51
CA ARG A 405 -8.46 11.52 -4.89
C ARG A 405 -7.59 10.73 -5.88
N ASP A 406 -6.47 10.20 -5.41
CA ASP A 406 -5.60 9.35 -6.22
C ASP A 406 -6.00 7.88 -6.11
N TYR A 407 -5.82 7.16 -7.21
CA TYR A 407 -6.10 5.72 -7.29
C TYR A 407 -5.01 5.00 -8.06
N TYR A 408 -4.79 3.74 -7.70
CA TYR A 408 -4.12 2.77 -8.56
C TYR A 408 -5.08 1.68 -9.01
N ILE A 409 -4.78 1.09 -10.16
CA ILE A 409 -5.61 0.14 -10.89
C ILE A 409 -4.78 -1.11 -11.14
N ARG A 410 -5.40 -2.29 -11.02
CA ARG A 410 -4.81 -3.61 -11.32
C ARG A 410 -5.89 -4.65 -11.60
N GLN A 411 -5.56 -5.78 -12.19
CA GLN A 411 -6.47 -6.92 -12.30
C GLN A 411 -6.87 -7.47 -10.92
N LEU A 412 -8.16 -7.80 -10.76
CA LEU A 412 -8.67 -8.42 -9.54
C LEU A 412 -8.48 -9.95 -9.57
N ARG A 413 -7.69 -10.47 -8.63
CA ARG A 413 -7.54 -11.91 -8.33
C ARG A 413 -7.10 -12.79 -9.51
N ASP A 414 -5.90 -12.57 -10.01
CA ASP A 414 -5.27 -13.56 -10.91
C ASP A 414 -4.44 -14.60 -10.14
N MET A 415 -4.94 -15.84 -10.07
CA MET A 415 -4.31 -17.02 -9.43
C MET A 415 -3.79 -16.81 -8.00
N LYS A 416 -4.46 -15.99 -7.18
CA LYS A 416 -3.93 -15.58 -5.86
C LYS A 416 -4.15 -16.62 -4.74
N PHE A 417 -3.07 -17.02 -4.06
CA PHE A 417 -3.09 -17.85 -2.85
C PHE A 417 -2.06 -17.38 -1.81
N ALA A 418 -2.49 -17.11 -0.59
CA ALA A 418 -1.64 -17.00 0.59
C ALA A 418 -2.12 -18.03 1.63
N PRO A 419 -1.22 -18.58 2.47
CA PRO A 419 -1.64 -19.39 3.60
C PRO A 419 -2.46 -18.56 4.59
N ASP A 420 -3.44 -19.20 5.25
CA ASP A 420 -4.13 -18.59 6.38
C ASP A 420 -3.24 -18.74 7.63
N PRO A 421 -2.79 -17.64 8.27
CA PRO A 421 -1.95 -17.71 9.47
C PRO A 421 -2.56 -18.57 10.58
N ALA A 422 -3.89 -18.56 10.75
CA ALA A 422 -4.57 -19.33 11.78
C ALA A 422 -4.59 -20.86 11.53
N SER A 423 -4.01 -21.31 10.40
CA SER A 423 -3.96 -22.72 10.00
C SER A 423 -2.55 -23.33 9.99
N LEU A 424 -1.54 -22.58 10.46
CA LEU A 424 -0.14 -23.00 10.44
C LEU A 424 0.26 -23.74 11.73
N ASP A 425 1.03 -24.81 11.59
CA ASP A 425 1.83 -25.37 12.69
C ASP A 425 3.19 -24.67 12.81
N ALA A 426 3.90 -24.87 13.93
CA ALA A 426 5.19 -24.21 14.21
C ALA A 426 6.24 -24.43 13.10
N SER A 427 6.31 -25.64 12.54
CA SER A 427 7.21 -25.96 11.42
C SER A 427 6.85 -25.18 10.15
N SER A 428 5.55 -25.13 9.82
CA SER A 428 5.03 -24.38 8.68
C SER A 428 5.23 -22.87 8.84
N LEU A 429 5.07 -22.34 10.07
CA LEU A 429 5.29 -20.94 10.38
C LEU A 429 6.77 -20.54 10.18
N ALA A 430 7.71 -21.36 10.67
CA ALA A 430 9.15 -21.13 10.50
C ALA A 430 9.62 -21.29 9.03
N GLY A 431 9.07 -22.27 8.30
CA GLY A 431 9.30 -22.43 6.86
C GLY A 431 8.77 -21.22 6.08
N TYR A 432 7.56 -20.75 6.41
CA TYR A 432 6.96 -19.57 5.78
C TYR A 432 7.74 -18.28 6.10
N ALA A 433 8.23 -18.13 7.33
CA ALA A 433 9.13 -17.05 7.73
C ALA A 433 10.42 -17.02 6.89
N THR A 434 11.02 -18.18 6.63
CA THR A 434 12.20 -18.31 5.76
C THR A 434 11.89 -17.82 4.34
N ILE A 435 10.77 -18.27 3.76
CA ILE A 435 10.34 -17.88 2.40
C ILE A 435 10.10 -16.37 2.32
N CYS A 436 9.39 -15.79 3.29
CA CYS A 436 9.11 -14.35 3.34
C CYS A 436 10.41 -13.53 3.50
N GLY A 437 11.35 -13.96 4.35
CA GLY A 437 12.64 -13.31 4.54
C GLY A 437 13.50 -13.28 3.27
N ARG A 438 13.62 -14.41 2.56
CA ARG A 438 14.31 -14.47 1.24
C ARG A 438 13.62 -13.56 0.22
N THR A 439 12.29 -13.53 0.22
CA THR A 439 11.47 -12.73 -0.71
C THR A 439 11.62 -11.21 -0.47
N LEU A 440 11.59 -10.77 0.79
CA LEU A 440 11.80 -9.36 1.15
C LEU A 440 13.21 -8.89 0.79
N ALA A 441 14.23 -9.75 0.95
CA ALA A 441 15.59 -9.43 0.54
C ALA A 441 15.71 -9.16 -0.97
N ARG A 442 14.92 -9.82 -1.82
CA ARG A 442 14.86 -9.51 -3.26
C ARG A 442 14.31 -8.11 -3.50
N GLY A 443 13.19 -7.78 -2.86
CA GLY A 443 12.58 -6.46 -2.99
C GLY A 443 13.56 -5.34 -2.62
N HIS A 444 14.25 -5.50 -1.49
CA HIS A 444 15.27 -4.54 -1.05
C HIS A 444 16.54 -4.55 -1.91
N ALA A 445 16.94 -5.69 -2.48
CA ALA A 445 18.11 -5.76 -3.37
C ALA A 445 17.86 -5.13 -4.76
N ARG A 446 16.59 -5.04 -5.18
CA ARG A 446 16.20 -4.32 -6.40
C ARG A 446 15.97 -2.83 -6.15
N GLY A 447 15.46 -2.47 -4.97
CA GLY A 447 15.14 -1.09 -4.57
C GLY A 447 16.21 -0.36 -3.75
N GLY A 448 17.40 -0.95 -3.55
CA GLY A 448 18.42 -0.42 -2.65
C GLY A 448 19.78 -1.12 -2.78
N ASP A 449 20.76 -0.72 -1.95
CA ASP A 449 22.13 -1.19 -2.09
C ASP A 449 22.36 -2.57 -1.43
N ALA A 450 22.23 -3.64 -2.24
CA ALA A 450 22.51 -5.00 -1.79
C ALA A 450 23.92 -5.19 -1.18
N VAL A 451 24.95 -4.52 -1.73
CA VAL A 451 26.34 -4.62 -1.23
C VAL A 451 26.47 -3.93 0.12
N ALA A 452 25.96 -2.71 0.27
CA ALA A 452 26.03 -1.97 1.53
C ALA A 452 25.21 -2.68 2.62
N ILE A 453 23.99 -3.14 2.31
CA ILE A 453 23.12 -3.87 3.25
C ILE A 453 23.77 -5.21 3.64
N ALA A 454 24.22 -6.04 2.69
CA ALA A 454 24.93 -7.28 3.02
C ALA A 454 26.18 -7.03 3.86
N THR A 455 26.94 -5.98 3.54
CA THR A 455 28.14 -5.60 4.28
C THR A 455 27.81 -5.13 5.69
N TYR A 456 26.72 -4.40 5.89
CA TYR A 456 26.22 -4.07 7.23
C TYR A 456 25.86 -5.34 8.01
N LEU A 457 25.04 -6.20 7.44
CA LEU A 457 24.54 -7.42 8.07
C LEU A 457 25.68 -8.40 8.46
N GLY A 458 26.67 -8.57 7.57
CA GLY A 458 27.84 -9.42 7.77
C GLY A 458 27.53 -10.92 7.88
N SER A 459 28.55 -11.74 8.14
CA SER A 459 28.45 -13.21 8.22
C SER A 459 27.87 -13.75 9.53
N SER A 460 28.03 -13.03 10.63
CA SER A 460 27.59 -13.47 11.96
C SER A 460 26.08 -13.31 12.19
N THR A 461 25.48 -14.26 12.90
CA THR A 461 24.07 -14.27 13.38
C THR A 461 23.73 -13.19 14.44
N LYS A 462 24.51 -12.10 14.55
CA LYS A 462 24.27 -10.98 15.48
C LYS A 462 23.03 -10.18 15.10
N PHE A 463 22.80 -9.94 13.81
CA PHE A 463 21.61 -9.24 13.33
C PHE A 463 20.35 -10.07 13.59
N ASP A 464 20.38 -11.35 13.23
CA ASP A 464 19.24 -12.28 13.34
C ASP A 464 18.73 -12.37 14.79
N ARG A 465 19.64 -12.47 15.76
CA ARG A 465 19.29 -12.42 17.20
C ARG A 465 18.72 -11.08 17.62
N ALA A 466 19.30 -9.97 17.15
CA ALA A 466 18.81 -8.64 17.50
C ALA A 466 17.40 -8.38 16.96
N VAL A 467 17.12 -8.77 15.71
CA VAL A 467 15.78 -8.70 15.11
C VAL A 467 14.80 -9.59 15.86
N ARG A 468 15.19 -10.82 16.26
CA ARG A 468 14.39 -11.70 17.12
C ARG A 468 14.06 -11.04 18.46
N ASP A 469 15.05 -10.49 19.15
CA ASP A 469 14.90 -9.89 20.49
C ASP A 469 14.04 -8.62 20.45
N PHE A 470 14.19 -7.82 19.38
CA PHE A 470 13.24 -6.75 19.06
C PHE A 470 11.84 -7.32 18.81
N SER A 471 11.69 -8.34 17.97
CA SER A 471 10.37 -8.87 17.56
C SER A 471 9.56 -9.39 18.74
N LEU A 472 10.20 -10.02 19.73
CA LEU A 472 9.56 -10.49 20.96
C LEU A 472 9.09 -9.29 21.81
N THR A 473 9.99 -8.37 22.14
CA THR A 473 9.67 -7.19 22.98
C THR A 473 8.70 -6.21 22.31
N TYR A 474 8.74 -6.09 20.98
CA TYR A 474 7.79 -5.30 20.21
C TYR A 474 6.42 -5.99 20.13
N ALA A 475 6.35 -7.33 20.05
CA ALA A 475 5.08 -8.03 20.18
C ALA A 475 4.44 -7.81 21.57
N ASP A 476 5.23 -7.64 22.63
CA ASP A 476 4.74 -7.22 23.96
C ASP A 476 4.28 -5.75 24.00
N GLN A 477 4.84 -4.88 23.14
CA GLN A 477 4.30 -3.53 22.95
C GLN A 477 2.96 -3.56 22.19
N VAL A 478 2.87 -4.35 21.11
CA VAL A 478 1.63 -4.51 20.34
C VAL A 478 0.50 -5.08 21.20
N ALA A 479 0.80 -6.01 22.11
CA ALA A 479 -0.19 -6.51 23.08
C ALA A 479 -0.71 -5.40 24.02
N ARG A 480 0.16 -4.47 24.45
CA ARG A 480 -0.22 -3.30 25.25
C ARG A 480 -1.03 -2.27 24.46
N ASP A 481 -0.65 -2.01 23.21
CA ASP A 481 -1.38 -1.12 22.31
C ASP A 481 -2.77 -1.67 21.98
N PHE A 482 -2.86 -2.98 21.72
CA PHE A 482 -4.12 -3.68 21.52
C PHE A 482 -5.00 -3.64 22.78
N ALA A 483 -4.44 -3.79 23.97
CA ALA A 483 -5.19 -3.63 25.22
C ALA A 483 -5.73 -2.20 25.41
N ALA A 484 -4.94 -1.17 25.08
CA ALA A 484 -5.40 0.22 25.09
C ALA A 484 -6.52 0.47 24.06
N TYR A 485 -6.41 -0.14 22.88
CA TYR A 485 -7.42 -0.10 21.83
C TYR A 485 -8.74 -0.80 22.24
N GLN A 486 -8.66 -1.98 22.86
CA GLN A 486 -9.81 -2.68 23.45
C GLN A 486 -10.47 -1.87 24.57
N ALA A 487 -9.67 -1.19 25.41
CA ALA A 487 -10.20 -0.30 26.43
C ALA A 487 -10.94 0.91 25.84
N ALA A 488 -10.43 1.48 24.74
CA ALA A 488 -11.10 2.56 24.01
C ALA A 488 -12.43 2.11 23.35
N ILE A 489 -12.50 0.85 22.88
CA ILE A 489 -13.75 0.25 22.42
C ILE A 489 -14.73 0.08 23.60
N ALA A 490 -14.26 -0.48 24.72
CA ALA A 490 -15.09 -0.71 25.91
C ALA A 490 -15.60 0.58 26.57
N SER A 491 -14.87 1.70 26.47
CA SER A 491 -15.33 3.02 26.91
C SER A 491 -16.30 3.70 25.94
N GLY A 492 -16.50 3.13 24.75
CA GLY A 492 -17.26 3.75 23.66
C GLY A 492 -16.54 4.90 22.96
N SER A 493 -15.25 5.14 23.24
CA SER A 493 -14.44 6.15 22.53
C SER A 493 -14.13 5.73 21.10
N VAL A 494 -13.99 4.42 20.86
CA VAL A 494 -13.86 3.82 19.52
C VAL A 494 -15.10 2.97 19.25
N HIS A 495 -15.90 3.33 18.25
CA HIS A 495 -17.11 2.59 17.89
C HIS A 495 -16.79 1.40 16.97
N VAL A 496 -17.23 0.19 17.33
CA VAL A 496 -17.19 -1.01 16.48
C VAL A 496 -18.57 -1.30 15.87
N ALA A 497 -18.60 -2.03 14.75
CA ALA A 497 -19.85 -2.52 14.17
C ALA A 497 -20.51 -3.53 15.14
N ALA A 498 -21.85 -3.54 15.21
CA ALA A 498 -22.54 -4.53 16.03
C ALA A 498 -22.44 -5.93 15.39
N PRO A 499 -22.35 -7.03 16.16
CA PRO A 499 -22.25 -8.38 15.61
C PRO A 499 -23.43 -8.71 14.69
N GLY A 500 -23.14 -8.94 13.40
CA GLY A 500 -24.17 -9.21 12.38
C GLY A 500 -24.73 -7.98 11.67
N GLU A 501 -24.45 -6.76 12.15
CA GLU A 501 -24.59 -5.54 11.33
C GLU A 501 -23.42 -5.47 10.33
N GLY A 502 -23.50 -6.30 9.30
CA GLY A 502 -22.79 -6.01 8.07
C GLY A 502 -23.24 -4.63 7.60
N ALA A 503 -22.35 -3.63 7.72
CA ALA A 503 -22.70 -2.23 7.49
C ALA A 503 -23.47 -2.08 6.17
N ASN A 504 -24.78 -1.90 6.27
CA ASN A 504 -25.61 -1.59 5.12
C ASN A 504 -25.31 -0.14 4.80
N TYR A 505 -24.62 0.08 3.69
CA TYR A 505 -24.27 1.41 3.22
C TYR A 505 -24.69 1.57 1.76
N ARG A 506 -25.02 2.80 1.38
CA ARG A 506 -25.36 3.17 0.01
C ARG A 506 -24.32 4.11 -0.56
N PHE A 507 -24.04 3.94 -1.84
CA PHE A 507 -23.29 4.93 -2.60
C PHE A 507 -24.19 6.07 -3.02
N THR A 508 -23.75 7.29 -2.75
CA THR A 508 -24.28 8.49 -3.40
C THR A 508 -23.24 9.08 -4.32
N VAL A 509 -23.68 9.56 -5.49
CA VAL A 509 -22.81 10.30 -6.42
C VAL A 509 -22.94 11.77 -6.06
N THR A 510 -21.87 12.32 -5.48
CA THR A 510 -21.79 13.72 -5.07
C THR A 510 -21.93 14.67 -6.27
N ALA A 511 -22.30 15.93 -6.02
CA ALA A 511 -22.38 16.97 -7.05
C ALA A 511 -21.06 17.18 -7.81
N ALA A 512 -19.92 17.03 -7.12
CA ALA A 512 -18.57 17.07 -7.70
C ALA A 512 -18.18 15.79 -8.50
N GLY A 513 -19.10 14.82 -8.60
CA GLY A 513 -18.89 13.56 -9.32
C GLY A 513 -18.04 12.53 -8.58
N GLY A 514 -17.62 12.79 -7.34
CA GLY A 514 -17.08 11.79 -6.42
C GLY A 514 -18.16 10.85 -5.89
N PHE A 515 -17.71 9.77 -5.26
CA PHE A 515 -18.56 8.82 -4.55
C PHE A 515 -18.48 9.08 -3.05
N ASP A 516 -19.63 9.09 -2.38
CA ASP A 516 -19.72 9.06 -0.92
C ASP A 516 -20.46 7.81 -0.44
N ILE A 517 -20.32 7.49 0.86
CA ILE A 517 -20.88 6.30 1.50
C ILE A 517 -21.71 6.71 2.71
N GLU A 518 -23.02 6.57 2.60
CA GLU A 518 -23.98 6.82 3.69
C GLU A 518 -24.41 5.51 4.35
N SER A 519 -24.51 5.47 5.68
CA SER A 519 -25.06 4.32 6.40
C SER A 519 -26.59 4.27 6.24
N SER A 520 -27.10 3.21 5.62
CA SER A 520 -28.54 2.99 5.50
C SER A 520 -29.09 2.39 6.80
N GLY A 521 -29.25 3.26 7.80
CA GLY A 521 -29.79 2.92 9.12
C GLY A 521 -30.00 4.10 10.07
N MET A 522 -29.26 5.20 9.91
CA MET A 522 -29.45 6.41 10.74
C MET A 522 -30.35 7.41 10.01
N SER A 523 -31.62 7.51 10.43
CA SER A 523 -32.35 8.76 10.24
C SER A 523 -31.55 9.89 10.89
N PRO A 524 -31.47 11.09 10.29
CA PRO A 524 -30.87 12.23 10.98
C PRO A 524 -31.65 12.44 12.28
N ALA A 525 -30.96 12.39 13.41
CA ALA A 525 -31.58 12.66 14.69
C ALA A 525 -32.03 14.12 14.70
N THR A 526 -33.34 14.34 14.54
CA THR A 526 -33.96 15.66 14.73
C THR A 526 -33.51 16.16 16.10
N PRO A 527 -32.86 17.34 16.21
CA PRO A 527 -32.50 17.87 17.51
C PRO A 527 -33.79 18.05 18.31
N ALA A 528 -33.90 17.36 19.44
CA ALA A 528 -35.04 17.50 20.32
C ALA A 528 -35.06 18.95 20.83
N ALA A 529 -36.11 19.68 20.50
CA ALA A 529 -36.38 20.97 21.12
C ALA A 529 -36.82 20.72 22.57
N GLY A 530 -35.96 21.07 23.52
CA GLY A 530 -36.16 20.95 24.97
C GLY A 530 -35.18 21.86 25.70
#